data_AF-A0A1G5HSX1-F1
#
_entry.id   AF-A0A1G5HSX1-F1
#
_cell.length_a   1.000
_cell.length_b   1.000
_cell.length_c   1.000
_cell.angle_alpha   90.00
_cell.angle_beta   90.00
_cell.angle_gamma   90.00
#
_symmetry.space_group_name_H-M   'P 1'
#
loop_
_entity.id
_entity.type
_entity.pdbx_description
1 polymer ?
#
loop_
_entity_poly.entity_id
_entity_poly.type
_entity_poly.pdbx_seq_one_letter_code
_entity_poly.pdbx_strand_id
1 'polypeptide(L)'
;MKLSKITLAITAVLGAGVPAGAFAIDLYVDTKTEQIYAKPGPGRVHMGSFTKEETAKKEKAASKTADVPADKTDVTESIPIRRDRAAEIREKMAGARLVSDVASLNERVKEAEKVHIGFHDGAPHFSTKDGNFTFAVNGRMQVGSQYNFINDVLPPTGTNLPNELNSGVTLRRARLGVEGTFLKIWDYKFEYDFSRGNGTVESGITDAFVRLNVTNPFSVKVGSFKEPFSLEEAASNRFLTFIERHMSVNSFVDNPNTYKTGIGANYAVPRFQFGVAFQTEPVGSWSSASTTVNTAGNNSRNNGAGDTSWEGIGRVTGRPWMVDDTKFWHVGISAGHTVVNTQYNAAGMIGGTPSAQGGGGGGMAFFAFPGTNVDRSNMLNTGNLSTGDRGAPGSRRIDSYDRYGAETWLVHGPLAIQGEYLRTNINGLGYDDEHLTGYYGFASYFLTGESKTYHVRNGAANRIKPRQNFQLNGSGWGAWEVAAGYDYINLNSGVIRGGKADMVRFGLNWYPYSHVKIQNNITYVLDVNTAGSTIPRTAGFNNADLASFLTQVQVDF
;
A
#
# COMPACT_ATOMS: atom_id res chain seq x y z
N MET A 1 -11.96 -22.84 29.78
CA MET A 1 -11.82 -21.78 28.75
C MET A 1 -10.39 -21.78 28.20
N LYS A 2 -10.22 -21.96 26.88
CA LYS A 2 -9.16 -21.41 26.00
C LYS A 2 -9.35 -22.04 24.62
N LEU A 3 -9.38 -21.23 23.55
CA LEU A 3 -9.72 -21.71 22.19
C LEU A 3 -8.48 -22.14 21.41
N SER A 4 -8.66 -23.11 20.50
CA SER A 4 -7.72 -23.44 19.43
C SER A 4 -7.90 -22.50 18.21
N LYS A 5 -6.93 -22.52 17.28
CA LYS A 5 -6.71 -21.44 16.29
C LYS A 5 -7.50 -21.54 14.99
N ILE A 6 -7.57 -20.38 14.33
CA ILE A 6 -8.31 -20.02 13.11
C ILE A 6 -7.32 -19.47 12.05
N THR A 7 -7.51 -19.51 10.72
CA THR A 7 -8.27 -20.37 9.77
C THR A 7 -7.87 -19.91 8.34
N LEU A 8 -7.84 -20.81 7.35
CA LEU A 8 -7.79 -20.53 5.88
C LEU A 8 -6.51 -19.93 5.24
N ALA A 9 -6.22 -20.42 4.02
CA ALA A 9 -5.90 -19.68 2.79
C ALA A 9 -5.87 -20.72 1.64
N ILE A 10 -6.87 -20.85 0.76
CA ILE A 10 -7.32 -19.99 -0.36
C ILE A 10 -6.36 -20.01 -1.56
N THR A 11 -6.92 -20.36 -2.73
CA THR A 11 -6.22 -20.62 -4.01
C THR A 11 -6.64 -19.63 -5.09
N ALA A 12 -5.66 -19.05 -5.81
CA ALA A 12 -5.83 -18.22 -7.00
C ALA A 12 -4.44 -18.11 -7.71
N VAL A 13 -4.24 -18.09 -9.03
CA VAL A 13 -5.12 -18.14 -10.23
C VAL A 13 -4.38 -18.91 -11.33
N LEU A 14 -5.06 -19.78 -12.10
CA LEU A 14 -5.09 -19.81 -13.58
C LEU A 14 -5.78 -21.10 -14.07
N GLY A 15 -6.61 -20.97 -15.11
CA GLY A 15 -7.56 -22.01 -15.50
C GLY A 15 -7.12 -22.88 -16.66
N ALA A 16 -7.16 -24.19 -16.45
CA ALA A 16 -7.49 -25.17 -17.49
C ALA A 16 -8.55 -26.12 -16.90
N GLY A 17 -9.72 -26.21 -17.52
CA GLY A 17 -10.85 -26.99 -17.00
C GLY A 17 -10.65 -28.49 -17.21
N VAL A 18 -10.05 -29.17 -16.24
CA VAL A 18 -10.04 -30.64 -16.17
C VAL A 18 -11.09 -31.08 -15.14
N PRO A 19 -12.08 -31.92 -15.51
CA PRO A 19 -13.09 -32.38 -14.56
C PRO A 19 -12.45 -33.27 -13.49
N ALA A 20 -12.91 -33.14 -12.23
CA ALA A 20 -12.40 -33.87 -11.08
C ALA A 20 -12.87 -35.34 -11.07
N GLY A 21 -12.37 -36.14 -12.02
CA GLY A 21 -12.43 -37.60 -11.94
C GLY A 21 -11.51 -38.10 -10.81
N ALA A 22 -11.94 -39.11 -10.07
CA ALA A 22 -11.09 -39.74 -9.06
C ALA A 22 -9.88 -40.40 -9.74
N PHE A 23 -8.67 -40.02 -9.32
CA PHE A 23 -7.44 -40.63 -9.82
C PHE A 23 -7.33 -42.09 -9.37
N ALA A 24 -7.81 -43.00 -10.22
CA ALA A 24 -7.52 -44.42 -10.10
C ALA A 24 -6.08 -44.69 -10.54
N ILE A 25 -5.38 -45.57 -9.83
CA ILE A 25 -4.04 -46.04 -10.20
C ILE A 25 -4.13 -47.44 -10.82
N ASP A 26 -3.64 -47.60 -12.04
CA ASP A 26 -3.53 -48.91 -12.68
C ASP A 26 -2.37 -49.69 -12.07
N LEU A 27 -2.67 -50.87 -11.53
CA LEU A 27 -1.68 -51.78 -10.97
C LEU A 27 -1.47 -52.98 -11.88
N TYR A 28 -0.21 -53.43 -11.98
CA TYR A 28 0.21 -54.56 -12.79
C TYR A 28 1.12 -55.47 -11.96
N VAL A 29 0.88 -56.78 -11.95
CA VAL A 29 1.78 -57.75 -11.31
C VAL A 29 2.72 -58.38 -12.34
N ASP A 30 4.01 -58.42 -12.03
CA ASP A 30 4.99 -59.20 -12.78
C ASP A 30 4.88 -60.68 -12.41
N THR A 31 4.58 -61.55 -13.39
CA THR A 31 4.24 -62.96 -13.12
C THR A 31 5.44 -63.87 -12.84
N LYS A 32 6.67 -63.33 -12.78
CA LYS A 32 7.88 -64.07 -12.40
C LYS A 32 8.45 -63.64 -11.05
N THR A 33 8.17 -62.40 -10.63
CA THR A 33 8.70 -61.80 -9.39
C THR A 33 7.64 -61.48 -8.36
N GLU A 34 6.35 -61.61 -8.72
CA GLU A 34 5.17 -61.29 -7.90
C GLU A 34 5.10 -59.83 -7.42
N GLN A 35 5.91 -58.95 -8.03
CA GLN A 35 5.98 -57.53 -7.69
C GLN A 35 4.90 -56.72 -8.42
N ILE A 36 4.32 -55.74 -7.71
CA ILE A 36 3.28 -54.85 -8.22
C ILE A 36 3.89 -53.52 -8.69
N TYR A 37 3.49 -53.08 -9.87
CA TYR A 37 3.96 -51.87 -10.55
C TYR A 37 2.80 -50.99 -10.99
N ALA A 38 2.97 -49.66 -10.90
CA ALA A 38 1.98 -48.67 -11.35
C ALA A 38 2.06 -48.34 -12.86
N LYS A 39 2.76 -49.16 -13.67
CA LYS A 39 2.95 -48.98 -15.12
C LYS A 39 3.14 -50.34 -15.84
N PRO A 40 2.61 -50.50 -17.07
CA PRO A 40 2.78 -51.71 -17.86
C PRO A 40 4.26 -51.99 -18.19
N GLY A 41 4.57 -53.23 -18.55
CA GLY A 41 5.90 -53.66 -18.96
C GLY A 41 5.94 -55.14 -19.36
N PRO A 42 7.04 -55.63 -19.98
CA PRO A 42 7.16 -57.03 -20.37
C PRO A 42 7.00 -57.98 -19.18
N GLY A 43 6.21 -59.04 -19.32
CA GLY A 43 5.94 -60.00 -18.24
C GLY A 43 4.93 -59.54 -17.18
N ARG A 44 4.35 -58.34 -17.31
CA ARG A 44 3.38 -57.80 -16.35
C ARG A 44 1.94 -57.96 -16.84
N VAL A 45 1.06 -58.41 -15.95
CA VAL A 45 -0.39 -58.56 -16.17
C VAL A 45 -1.12 -57.46 -15.40
N HIS A 46 -2.09 -56.79 -16.05
CA HIS A 46 -2.91 -55.75 -15.41
C HIS A 46 -3.84 -56.37 -14.36
N MET A 47 -3.92 -55.75 -13.19
CA MET A 47 -4.76 -56.16 -12.06
C MET A 47 -6.05 -55.33 -11.95
N GLY A 48 -6.17 -54.25 -12.72
CA GLY A 48 -7.26 -53.28 -12.63
C GLY A 48 -6.79 -51.89 -12.16
N SER A 49 -7.75 -50.97 -12.10
CA SER A 49 -7.56 -49.57 -11.69
C SER A 49 -8.15 -49.37 -10.29
N PHE A 50 -7.36 -48.85 -9.35
CA PHE A 50 -7.71 -48.79 -7.93
C PHE A 50 -7.84 -47.35 -7.45
N THR A 51 -8.94 -47.00 -6.77
CA THR A 51 -9.14 -45.72 -6.10
C THR A 51 -8.92 -45.84 -4.59
N LYS A 52 -8.53 -44.74 -3.94
CA LYS A 52 -8.38 -44.68 -2.48
C LYS A 52 -9.74 -44.41 -1.83
N GLU A 53 -10.25 -45.37 -1.05
CA GLU A 53 -11.46 -45.19 -0.24
C GLU A 53 -11.12 -44.48 1.08
N GLU A 54 -11.92 -43.48 1.48
CA GLU A 54 -11.73 -42.75 2.75
C GLU A 54 -12.83 -43.12 3.76
N THR A 55 -12.49 -43.95 4.73
CA THR A 55 -13.46 -44.60 5.62
C THR A 55 -13.94 -43.67 6.74
N ALA A 56 -15.25 -43.38 6.77
CA ALA A 56 -15.89 -42.63 7.85
C ALA A 56 -16.42 -43.53 8.97
N LYS A 57 -16.41 -42.99 10.20
CA LYS A 57 -16.89 -43.54 11.49
C LYS A 57 -17.91 -44.69 11.46
N LYS A 58 -17.71 -45.68 12.34
CA LYS A 58 -18.80 -46.29 13.14
C LYS A 58 -18.33 -46.78 14.51
N GLU A 59 -19.30 -47.16 15.35
CA GLU A 59 -19.17 -47.21 16.82
C GLU A 59 -18.87 -48.60 17.38
N LYS A 60 -18.64 -48.68 18.71
CA LYS A 60 -18.48 -49.93 19.46
C LYS A 60 -19.81 -50.66 19.64
N ALA A 61 -19.80 -51.97 19.42
CA ALA A 61 -20.67 -52.94 20.09
C ALA A 61 -19.79 -54.05 20.70
N ALA A 62 -20.26 -54.78 21.71
CA ALA A 62 -19.38 -55.61 22.55
C ALA A 62 -19.97 -56.99 22.93
N SER A 63 -19.05 -57.97 23.00
CA SER A 63 -19.05 -59.17 23.87
C SER A 63 -20.17 -60.21 23.77
N LYS A 64 -19.77 -61.48 23.56
CA LYS A 64 -19.98 -62.63 24.50
C LYS A 64 -19.26 -63.91 23.98
N THR A 65 -18.29 -64.48 24.70
CA THR A 65 -18.36 -65.67 25.62
C THR A 65 -18.79 -66.99 24.93
N ALA A 66 -18.17 -68.18 25.10
CA ALA A 66 -16.91 -68.66 25.74
C ALA A 66 -16.57 -70.07 25.14
N ASP A 67 -15.78 -71.05 25.63
CA ASP A 67 -14.95 -71.38 26.82
C ASP A 67 -13.90 -72.47 26.38
N VAL A 68 -12.67 -72.60 26.90
CA VAL A 68 -12.16 -73.39 28.08
C VAL A 68 -12.45 -74.91 28.04
N PRO A 69 -11.48 -75.86 28.26
CA PRO A 69 -9.99 -75.84 28.37
C PRO A 69 -9.32 -76.74 27.25
N ALA A 70 -8.19 -77.50 27.31
CA ALA A 70 -7.14 -77.84 28.31
C ALA A 70 -5.79 -78.34 27.69
N ASP A 71 -4.65 -77.92 28.30
CA ASP A 71 -3.41 -78.63 28.73
C ASP A 71 -2.60 -79.71 27.93
N LYS A 72 -1.26 -79.68 28.15
CA LYS A 72 -0.12 -80.65 27.99
C LYS A 72 0.44 -81.16 26.62
N THR A 73 1.73 -80.81 26.41
CA THR A 73 2.90 -81.66 25.98
C THR A 73 2.91 -82.34 24.58
N ASP A 74 4.03 -82.60 23.89
CA ASP A 74 5.47 -82.40 24.18
C ASP A 74 6.37 -82.34 22.90
N VAL A 75 7.70 -82.22 23.10
CA VAL A 75 8.80 -82.71 22.23
C VAL A 75 9.00 -82.09 20.84
N THR A 76 9.97 -81.16 20.82
CA THR A 76 11.00 -80.85 19.79
C THR A 76 11.05 -81.59 18.46
N GLU A 77 11.38 -80.84 17.39
CA GLU A 77 12.59 -81.15 16.59
C GLU A 77 13.21 -79.88 15.95
N SER A 78 14.35 -80.01 15.24
CA SER A 78 15.37 -78.95 15.12
C SER A 78 15.52 -78.27 13.75
N ILE A 79 15.65 -76.93 13.73
CA ILE A 79 16.39 -76.18 12.68
C ILE A 79 17.05 -74.92 13.30
N PRO A 80 18.36 -74.91 13.62
CA PRO A 80 19.06 -73.71 14.09
C PRO A 80 19.16 -72.60 13.02
N ILE A 81 19.38 -73.01 11.77
CA ILE A 81 19.83 -72.20 10.63
C ILE A 81 18.85 -71.08 10.20
N ARG A 82 17.58 -71.12 10.64
CA ARG A 82 16.56 -70.14 10.23
C ARG A 82 16.54 -68.84 11.04
N ARG A 83 17.12 -68.79 12.26
CA ARG A 83 17.08 -67.56 13.08
C ARG A 83 18.08 -66.51 12.61
N ASP A 84 19.32 -66.90 12.37
CA ASP A 84 20.39 -65.96 11.99
C ASP A 84 20.09 -65.30 10.64
N ARG A 85 19.66 -66.09 9.64
CA ARG A 85 19.27 -65.57 8.33
C ARG A 85 18.04 -64.64 8.39
N ALA A 86 17.14 -64.82 9.36
CA ALA A 86 16.02 -63.91 9.57
C ALA A 86 16.44 -62.60 10.28
N ALA A 87 17.46 -62.64 11.14
CA ALA A 87 18.09 -61.46 11.71
C ALA A 87 18.87 -60.68 10.64
N GLU A 88 19.72 -61.35 9.86
CA GLU A 88 20.50 -60.81 8.75
C GLU A 88 19.59 -60.15 7.68
N ILE A 89 18.47 -60.78 7.33
CA ILE A 89 17.47 -60.19 6.40
C ILE A 89 16.80 -58.95 7.01
N ARG A 90 16.50 -58.94 8.32
CA ARG A 90 15.96 -57.74 9.01
C ARG A 90 16.97 -56.61 9.05
N GLU A 91 18.23 -56.90 9.33
CA GLU A 91 19.33 -55.93 9.34
C GLU A 91 19.57 -55.35 7.94
N LYS A 92 19.62 -56.19 6.90
CA LYS A 92 19.72 -55.74 5.50
C LYS A 92 18.51 -54.92 5.05
N MET A 93 17.29 -55.26 5.48
CA MET A 93 16.11 -54.43 5.23
C MET A 93 16.11 -53.11 6.03
N ALA A 94 16.64 -53.09 7.24
CA ALA A 94 16.81 -51.87 8.03
C ALA A 94 17.87 -50.94 7.40
N GLY A 95 19.00 -51.48 6.96
CA GLY A 95 20.01 -50.76 6.19
C GLY A 95 19.48 -50.23 4.86
N ALA A 96 18.74 -51.05 4.10
CA ALA A 96 18.10 -50.61 2.85
C ALA A 96 17.05 -49.51 3.07
N ARG A 97 16.27 -49.57 4.16
CA ARG A 97 15.37 -48.49 4.57
C ARG A 97 16.15 -47.23 4.94
N LEU A 98 17.16 -47.31 5.79
CA LEU A 98 18.03 -46.18 6.14
C LEU A 98 18.66 -45.52 4.91
N VAL A 99 19.13 -46.30 3.92
CA VAL A 99 19.65 -45.77 2.65
C VAL A 99 18.55 -45.09 1.82
N SER A 100 17.35 -45.66 1.75
CA SER A 100 16.18 -45.05 1.08
C SER A 100 15.73 -43.76 1.78
N ASP A 101 15.68 -43.75 3.11
CA ASP A 101 15.27 -42.63 3.93
C ASP A 101 16.30 -41.49 3.79
N VAL A 102 17.60 -41.79 3.90
CA VAL A 102 18.70 -40.84 3.65
C VAL A 102 18.73 -40.35 2.21
N ALA A 103 18.44 -41.18 1.22
CA ALA A 103 18.31 -40.74 -0.18
C ALA A 103 17.14 -39.77 -0.35
N SER A 104 15.97 -40.09 0.21
CA SER A 104 14.78 -39.22 0.15
C SER A 104 14.95 -37.92 0.94
N LEU A 105 15.71 -37.96 2.05
CA LEU A 105 16.11 -36.77 2.80
C LEU A 105 17.08 -35.92 1.98
N ASN A 106 18.07 -36.52 1.32
CA ASN A 106 19.00 -35.80 0.44
C ASN A 106 18.30 -35.19 -0.79
N GLU A 107 17.28 -35.83 -1.35
CA GLU A 107 16.43 -35.19 -2.38
C GLU A 107 15.60 -34.05 -1.81
N ARG A 108 14.91 -34.25 -0.67
CA ARG A 108 14.13 -33.19 -0.01
C ARG A 108 15.00 -31.99 0.42
N VAL A 109 16.25 -32.24 0.83
CA VAL A 109 17.25 -31.20 1.12
C VAL A 109 17.68 -30.52 -0.19
N LYS A 110 17.98 -31.24 -1.28
CA LYS A 110 18.29 -30.64 -2.58
C LYS A 110 17.12 -29.85 -3.20
N GLU A 111 15.88 -30.22 -2.90
CA GLU A 111 14.69 -29.45 -3.26
C GLU A 111 14.59 -28.17 -2.40
N ALA A 112 14.71 -28.29 -1.08
CA ALA A 112 14.66 -27.16 -0.16
C ALA A 112 15.82 -26.16 -0.33
N GLU A 113 17.03 -26.64 -0.64
CA GLU A 113 18.22 -25.82 -0.91
C GLU A 113 18.05 -24.87 -2.11
N LYS A 114 17.04 -25.07 -2.96
CA LYS A 114 16.75 -24.17 -4.08
C LYS A 114 16.22 -22.82 -3.62
N VAL A 115 15.52 -22.76 -2.47
CA VAL A 115 14.83 -21.56 -1.98
C VAL A 115 15.23 -21.27 -0.53
N HIS A 116 15.92 -20.15 -0.32
CA HIS A 116 16.22 -19.61 0.99
C HIS A 116 14.99 -18.85 1.51
N ILE A 117 14.62 -19.10 2.77
CA ILE A 117 13.59 -18.34 3.48
C ILE A 117 14.27 -17.56 4.60
N GLY A 118 14.24 -16.23 4.51
CA GLY A 118 14.70 -15.32 5.55
C GLY A 118 13.53 -14.56 6.17
N PHE A 119 13.76 -13.97 7.34
CA PHE A 119 12.89 -12.91 7.87
C PHE A 119 13.65 -11.59 7.83
N HIS A 120 13.13 -10.62 7.08
CA HIS A 120 13.66 -9.27 6.98
C HIS A 120 12.53 -8.28 7.22
N ASP A 121 12.82 -7.16 7.88
CA ASP A 121 11.83 -6.11 8.21
C ASP A 121 10.51 -6.62 8.87
N GLY A 122 10.54 -7.79 9.52
CA GLY A 122 9.39 -8.39 10.19
C GLY A 122 8.59 -9.40 9.36
N ALA A 123 8.86 -9.52 8.05
CA ALA A 123 8.11 -10.35 7.11
C ALA A 123 8.93 -11.52 6.53
N PRO A 124 8.29 -12.57 5.98
CA PRO A 124 8.98 -13.64 5.28
C PRO A 124 9.44 -13.19 3.88
N HIS A 125 10.74 -13.33 3.64
CA HIS A 125 11.39 -13.13 2.34
C HIS A 125 11.84 -14.48 1.79
N PHE A 126 11.61 -14.70 0.51
CA PHE A 126 11.94 -15.93 -0.22
C PHE A 126 12.90 -15.57 -1.36
N SER A 127 13.96 -16.34 -1.55
CA SER A 127 14.92 -16.12 -2.64
C SER A 127 15.51 -17.41 -3.18
N THR A 128 15.68 -17.51 -4.50
CA THR A 128 16.37 -18.67 -5.09
C THR A 128 17.87 -18.61 -4.83
N LYS A 129 18.53 -19.78 -4.68
CA LYS A 129 19.98 -19.89 -4.39
C LYS A 129 20.90 -19.21 -5.40
N ASP A 130 20.45 -19.08 -6.64
CA ASP A 130 21.13 -18.36 -7.72
C ASP A 130 20.90 -16.84 -7.70
N GLY A 131 20.01 -16.34 -6.83
CA GLY A 131 19.57 -14.94 -6.75
C GLY A 131 18.72 -14.47 -7.93
N ASN A 132 18.25 -15.37 -8.80
CA ASN A 132 17.47 -14.99 -9.98
C ASN A 132 16.01 -14.64 -9.67
N PHE A 133 15.43 -15.14 -8.57
CA PHE A 133 14.09 -14.80 -8.13
C PHE A 133 14.06 -14.43 -6.65
N THR A 134 13.33 -13.38 -6.31
CA THR A 134 12.94 -13.05 -4.93
C THR A 134 11.45 -12.74 -4.85
N PHE A 135 10.87 -12.99 -3.68
CA PHE A 135 9.49 -12.67 -3.33
C PHE A 135 9.44 -12.30 -1.85
N ALA A 136 8.82 -11.18 -1.52
CA ALA A 136 8.64 -10.68 -0.17
C ALA A 136 7.19 -10.24 0.02
N VAL A 137 6.57 -10.67 1.11
CA VAL A 137 5.31 -10.09 1.57
C VAL A 137 5.64 -8.83 2.37
N ASN A 138 4.91 -7.74 2.17
CA ASN A 138 4.96 -6.57 3.04
C ASN A 138 3.55 -6.09 3.38
N GLY A 139 3.39 -5.31 4.44
CA GLY A 139 2.07 -4.85 4.89
C GLY A 139 2.15 -3.67 5.84
N ARG A 140 1.02 -2.98 6.04
CA ARG A 140 0.90 -1.93 7.06
C ARG A 140 -0.53 -1.81 7.56
N MET A 141 -0.69 -1.65 8.86
CA MET A 141 -1.94 -1.27 9.49
C MET A 141 -1.74 0.06 10.20
N GLN A 142 -2.62 1.02 9.95
CA GLN A 142 -2.68 2.30 10.65
C GLN A 142 -4.08 2.48 11.22
N VAL A 143 -4.21 2.46 12.55
CA VAL A 143 -5.45 2.80 13.25
C VAL A 143 -5.30 4.23 13.76
N GLY A 144 -6.21 5.11 13.39
CA GLY A 144 -6.18 6.53 13.73
C GLY A 144 -7.41 6.95 14.53
N SER A 145 -7.26 7.93 15.40
CA SER A 145 -8.35 8.62 16.09
C SER A 145 -8.21 10.13 15.96
N GLN A 146 -9.33 10.83 16.11
CA GLN A 146 -9.46 12.27 16.03
C GLN A 146 -10.50 12.73 17.05
N TYR A 147 -10.15 13.74 17.84
CA TYR A 147 -11.05 14.43 18.75
C TYR A 147 -10.92 15.94 18.56
N ASN A 148 -12.00 16.58 18.12
CA ASN A 148 -12.06 18.01 17.85
C ASN A 148 -12.52 18.70 19.13
N PHE A 149 -11.59 19.37 19.81
CA PHE A 149 -11.81 19.98 21.13
C PHE A 149 -12.08 21.49 21.05
N ILE A 150 -11.86 22.11 19.89
CA ILE A 150 -12.49 23.36 19.44
C ILE A 150 -13.00 23.08 18.03
N ASN A 151 -14.24 23.47 17.71
CA ASN A 151 -14.95 23.05 16.49
C ASN A 151 -15.94 24.12 16.02
N ASP A 152 -15.63 25.38 16.25
CA ASP A 152 -16.56 26.50 16.20
C ASP A 152 -16.66 27.00 14.75
N VAL A 153 -17.75 26.64 14.08
CA VAL A 153 -18.04 26.96 12.67
C VAL A 153 -19.26 27.89 12.57
N LEU A 154 -19.48 28.49 11.40
CA LEU A 154 -20.69 29.27 11.17
C LEU A 154 -21.95 28.37 11.18
N PRO A 155 -23.09 28.85 11.72
CA PRO A 155 -24.34 28.09 11.76
C PRO A 155 -24.77 27.58 10.37
N PRO A 156 -25.40 26.39 10.29
CA PRO A 156 -25.87 25.84 9.02
C PRO A 156 -26.96 26.71 8.38
N THR A 157 -26.96 26.76 7.05
CA THR A 157 -27.93 27.52 6.26
C THR A 157 -28.94 26.59 5.60
N GLY A 158 -30.23 27.00 5.58
CA GLY A 158 -31.30 26.22 4.98
C GLY A 158 -31.55 24.89 5.71
N THR A 159 -31.55 23.78 4.96
CA THR A 159 -31.78 22.41 5.48
C THR A 159 -30.49 21.62 5.70
N ASN A 160 -29.33 22.28 5.75
CA ASN A 160 -28.04 21.62 5.95
C ASN A 160 -27.81 21.23 7.43
N LEU A 161 -27.02 20.19 7.66
CA LEU A 161 -26.42 19.91 8.97
C LEU A 161 -25.27 20.92 9.24
N PRO A 162 -24.84 21.09 10.51
CA PRO A 162 -23.65 21.87 10.85
C PRO A 162 -22.42 21.46 10.03
N ASN A 163 -21.52 22.41 9.81
CA ASN A 163 -20.27 22.18 9.06
C ASN A 163 -19.13 21.68 9.95
N GLU A 164 -19.43 21.36 11.21
CA GLU A 164 -18.52 20.80 12.22
C GLU A 164 -17.72 19.60 11.70
N LEU A 165 -16.49 19.46 12.21
CA LEU A 165 -15.67 18.28 12.02
C LEU A 165 -16.13 17.16 12.95
N ASN A 166 -16.24 15.95 12.44
CA ASN A 166 -16.60 14.76 13.22
C ASN A 166 -15.39 14.23 14.01
N SER A 167 -15.63 13.81 15.26
CA SER A 167 -14.65 13.07 16.06
C SER A 167 -14.89 11.56 15.92
N GLY A 168 -13.85 10.73 16.07
CA GLY A 168 -14.00 9.28 15.96
C GLY A 168 -12.70 8.49 15.88
N VAL A 169 -12.82 7.26 15.37
CA VAL A 169 -11.72 6.30 15.17
C VAL A 169 -11.90 5.63 13.80
N THR A 170 -10.81 5.43 13.06
CA THR A 170 -10.83 4.82 11.73
C THR A 170 -9.65 3.89 11.46
N LEU A 171 -9.84 2.92 10.57
CA LEU A 171 -8.77 2.12 9.99
C LEU A 171 -8.16 2.90 8.81
N ARG A 172 -7.24 3.82 9.14
CA ARG A 172 -6.73 4.86 8.23
C ARG A 172 -6.03 4.31 6.97
N ARG A 173 -5.31 3.20 7.12
CA ARG A 173 -4.73 2.36 6.04
C ARG A 173 -4.68 0.91 6.50
N ALA A 174 -4.97 -0.02 5.60
CA ALA A 174 -4.82 -1.46 5.85
C ALA A 174 -4.29 -2.11 4.57
N ARG A 175 -2.96 -2.23 4.44
CA ARG A 175 -2.33 -2.69 3.20
C ARG A 175 -1.66 -4.03 3.32
N LEU A 176 -1.78 -4.80 2.25
CA LEU A 176 -0.96 -5.98 1.97
C LEU A 176 -0.34 -5.80 0.58
N GLY A 177 0.94 -6.18 0.45
CA GLY A 177 1.65 -6.12 -0.80
C GLY A 177 2.62 -7.28 -0.97
N VAL A 178 3.01 -7.49 -2.22
CA VAL A 178 4.07 -8.41 -2.62
C VAL A 178 5.05 -7.67 -3.51
N GLU A 179 6.34 -7.88 -3.27
CA GLU A 179 7.41 -7.29 -4.09
C GLU A 179 8.60 -8.25 -4.21
N GLY A 180 9.44 -8.02 -5.20
CA GLY A 180 10.61 -8.85 -5.43
C GLY A 180 11.29 -8.53 -6.76
N THR A 181 12.20 -9.39 -7.16
CA THR A 181 12.99 -9.26 -8.38
C THR A 181 12.99 -10.57 -9.16
N PHE A 182 12.93 -10.52 -10.49
CA PHE A 182 13.17 -11.66 -11.38
C PHE A 182 14.31 -11.37 -12.37
N LEU A 183 15.07 -12.42 -12.72
CA LEU A 183 16.28 -12.38 -13.55
C LEU A 183 17.30 -11.30 -13.11
N LYS A 184 17.33 -10.98 -11.80
CA LYS A 184 18.16 -9.93 -11.13
C LYS A 184 17.95 -8.49 -11.59
N ILE A 185 17.37 -8.25 -12.77
CA ILE A 185 17.23 -6.92 -13.37
C ILE A 185 15.80 -6.38 -13.35
N TRP A 186 14.78 -7.21 -13.11
CA TRP A 186 13.38 -6.79 -13.12
C TRP A 186 12.78 -6.79 -11.70
N ASP A 187 12.56 -5.62 -11.10
CA ASP A 187 11.75 -5.53 -9.88
C ASP A 187 10.26 -5.58 -10.23
N TYR A 188 9.42 -6.14 -9.36
CA TYR A 188 7.97 -6.03 -9.42
C TYR A 188 7.41 -5.64 -8.05
N LYS A 189 6.28 -4.93 -8.04
CA LYS A 189 5.51 -4.64 -6.82
C LYS A 189 4.01 -4.59 -7.10
N PHE A 190 3.24 -5.18 -6.20
CA PHE A 190 1.79 -5.00 -6.07
C PHE A 190 1.44 -4.65 -4.61
N GLU A 191 0.63 -3.62 -4.36
CA GLU A 191 0.16 -3.21 -3.03
C GLU A 191 -1.32 -2.80 -3.06
N TYR A 192 -2.14 -3.49 -2.26
CA TYR A 192 -3.57 -3.27 -2.12
C TYR A 192 -3.90 -2.67 -0.75
N ASP A 193 -4.74 -1.64 -0.70
CA ASP A 193 -5.21 -0.94 0.50
C ASP A 193 -6.69 -1.23 0.76
N PHE A 194 -6.97 -2.15 1.68
CA PHE A 194 -8.30 -2.61 2.05
C PHE A 194 -9.17 -1.50 2.68
N SER A 195 -8.59 -0.36 3.11
CA SER A 195 -9.37 0.78 3.61
C SER A 195 -9.78 1.79 2.52
N ARG A 196 -9.39 1.60 1.25
CA ARG A 196 -9.78 2.48 0.12
C ARG A 196 -11.07 2.04 -0.60
N GLY A 197 -11.64 0.88 -0.26
CA GLY A 197 -12.77 0.27 -0.96
C GLY A 197 -14.11 0.97 -0.76
N ASN A 198 -14.56 1.75 -1.74
CA ASN A 198 -15.91 2.35 -1.79
C ASN A 198 -16.75 1.86 -2.99
N GLY A 199 -16.39 0.70 -3.58
CA GLY A 199 -17.27 0.00 -4.52
C GLY A 199 -16.61 -1.06 -5.40
N THR A 200 -15.37 -0.86 -5.84
CA THR A 200 -14.68 -1.78 -6.76
C THR A 200 -13.24 -2.09 -6.37
N VAL A 201 -12.70 -3.18 -6.91
CA VAL A 201 -11.38 -3.73 -6.54
C VAL A 201 -10.24 -2.79 -6.93
N GLU A 202 -10.37 -2.06 -8.04
CA GLU A 202 -9.32 -1.16 -8.54
C GLU A 202 -9.01 -0.03 -7.55
N SER A 203 -9.99 0.38 -6.74
CA SER A 203 -9.84 1.44 -5.72
C SER A 203 -8.79 1.13 -4.65
N GLY A 204 -8.56 -0.16 -4.34
CA GLY A 204 -7.55 -0.59 -3.39
C GLY A 204 -6.12 -0.57 -3.95
N ILE A 205 -5.95 -0.61 -5.27
CA ILE A 205 -4.62 -0.72 -5.88
C ILE A 205 -3.85 0.59 -5.68
N THR A 206 -2.59 0.50 -5.23
CA THR A 206 -1.74 1.66 -4.98
C THR A 206 -0.42 1.58 -5.76
N ASP A 207 0.47 0.66 -5.44
CA ASP A 207 1.55 0.26 -6.36
C ASP A 207 1.12 -0.97 -7.16
N ALA A 208 1.29 -0.95 -8.48
CA ALA A 208 1.15 -2.13 -9.34
C ALA A 208 2.04 -1.95 -10.58
N PHE A 209 3.34 -2.23 -10.45
CA PHE A 209 4.32 -1.94 -11.50
C PHE A 209 5.42 -3.01 -11.64
N VAL A 210 6.04 -3.03 -12.81
CA VAL A 210 7.32 -3.69 -13.10
C VAL A 210 8.38 -2.62 -13.39
N ARG A 211 9.63 -2.84 -12.97
CA ARG A 211 10.78 -1.94 -13.18
C ARG A 211 11.97 -2.71 -13.73
N LEU A 212 12.49 -2.28 -14.88
CA LEU A 212 13.80 -2.68 -15.37
C LEU A 212 14.90 -1.83 -14.72
N ASN A 213 15.80 -2.46 -13.99
CA ASN A 213 17.05 -1.90 -13.52
C ASN A 213 18.09 -1.98 -14.66
N VAL A 214 18.11 -0.97 -15.52
CA VAL A 214 19.02 -0.90 -16.70
C VAL A 214 20.48 -0.80 -16.26
N THR A 215 20.75 -0.09 -15.16
CA THR A 215 22.02 -0.09 -14.42
C THR A 215 21.71 0.09 -12.92
N ASN A 216 22.72 0.05 -12.04
CA ASN A 216 22.49 0.25 -10.61
C ASN A 216 21.82 1.62 -10.30
N PRO A 217 22.22 2.76 -10.93
CA PRO A 217 21.54 4.04 -10.73
C PRO A 217 20.27 4.21 -11.59
N PHE A 218 20.27 3.74 -12.84
CA PHE A 218 19.21 4.04 -13.82
C PHE A 218 18.20 2.90 -13.94
N SER A 219 16.92 3.23 -13.78
CA SER A 219 15.81 2.30 -13.93
C SER A 219 14.61 2.90 -14.66
N VAL A 220 13.88 2.06 -15.38
CA VAL A 220 12.63 2.40 -16.08
C VAL A 220 11.52 1.53 -15.50
N LYS A 221 10.32 2.08 -15.26
CA LYS A 221 9.16 1.37 -14.71
C LYS A 221 7.90 1.60 -15.52
N VAL A 222 7.02 0.60 -15.54
CA VAL A 222 5.71 0.62 -16.21
C VAL A 222 4.65 0.03 -15.28
N GLY A 223 3.47 0.65 -15.24
CA GLY A 223 2.33 0.25 -14.41
C GLY A 223 1.75 1.41 -13.60
N SER A 224 1.01 1.11 -12.51
CA SER A 224 0.52 2.11 -11.56
C SER A 224 1.54 2.42 -10.47
N PHE A 225 1.82 3.71 -10.24
CA PHE A 225 2.75 4.18 -9.23
C PHE A 225 2.65 5.68 -8.95
N LYS A 226 3.24 6.13 -7.85
CA LYS A 226 3.37 7.57 -7.53
C LYS A 226 4.15 8.36 -8.57
N GLU A 227 3.58 9.46 -9.01
CA GLU A 227 4.28 10.51 -9.76
C GLU A 227 5.56 11.00 -9.05
N PRO A 228 6.64 11.32 -9.79
CA PRO A 228 7.84 11.95 -9.23
C PRO A 228 7.60 13.45 -8.97
N PHE A 229 6.96 13.77 -7.84
CA PHE A 229 6.68 15.15 -7.40
C PHE A 229 6.60 15.23 -5.86
N SER A 230 7.05 16.34 -5.27
CA SER A 230 7.08 16.62 -3.82
C SER A 230 7.95 15.69 -2.96
N LEU A 231 8.59 16.25 -1.93
CA LEU A 231 9.38 15.50 -0.94
C LEU A 231 8.49 14.68 0.01
N GLU A 232 7.43 15.29 0.55
CA GLU A 232 6.51 14.60 1.46
C GLU A 232 5.61 13.59 0.74
N GLU A 233 5.29 13.79 -0.54
CA GLU A 233 4.61 12.75 -1.32
C GLU A 233 5.56 11.62 -1.75
N ALA A 234 6.80 11.90 -2.16
CA ALA A 234 7.79 10.87 -2.45
C ALA A 234 8.17 10.00 -1.22
N ALA A 235 7.99 10.53 -0.01
CA ALA A 235 8.08 9.77 1.24
C ALA A 235 6.97 8.71 1.36
N SER A 236 7.31 7.56 1.96
CA SER A 236 6.29 6.55 2.30
C SER A 236 5.43 7.05 3.46
N ASN A 237 4.11 6.82 3.40
CA ASN A 237 3.19 7.13 4.51
C ASN A 237 3.47 6.35 5.81
N ARG A 238 4.45 5.41 5.81
CA ARG A 238 5.02 4.77 7.00
C ARG A 238 5.95 5.70 7.80
N PHE A 239 6.52 6.73 7.16
CA PHE A 239 7.70 7.48 7.63
C PHE A 239 7.49 9.00 7.73
N LEU A 240 6.27 9.48 7.50
CA LEU A 240 5.90 10.89 7.72
C LEU A 240 6.16 11.30 9.17
N THR A 241 6.51 12.58 9.39
CA THR A 241 6.65 13.14 10.74
C THR A 241 5.27 13.24 11.40
N PHE A 242 4.32 13.91 10.77
CA PHE A 242 2.95 14.05 11.26
C PHE A 242 2.05 12.89 10.82
N ILE A 243 0.79 12.87 11.25
CA ILE A 243 -0.18 11.80 10.93
C ILE A 243 -0.72 11.96 9.50
N GLU A 244 -1.14 13.17 9.15
CA GLU A 244 -1.39 13.59 7.76
C GLU A 244 -0.28 14.49 7.25
N ARG A 245 -0.23 14.61 5.92
CA ARG A 245 0.62 15.57 5.21
C ARG A 245 0.18 17.01 5.40
N HIS A 246 0.97 17.93 4.87
CA HIS A 246 0.67 19.35 4.88
C HIS A 246 -0.41 19.71 3.86
N MET A 247 -1.15 20.79 4.10
CA MET A 247 -2.34 21.16 3.32
C MET A 247 -2.03 21.29 1.83
N SER A 248 -0.95 21.99 1.47
CA SER A 248 -0.53 22.18 0.08
C SER A 248 -0.22 20.84 -0.63
N VAL A 249 0.47 19.91 0.04
CA VAL A 249 0.80 18.58 -0.53
C VAL A 249 -0.47 17.76 -0.72
N ASN A 250 -1.40 17.79 0.25
CA ASN A 250 -2.70 17.13 0.10
C ASN A 250 -3.51 17.71 -1.07
N SER A 251 -3.59 19.04 -1.18
CA SER A 251 -4.41 19.72 -2.20
C SER A 251 -3.86 19.62 -3.62
N PHE A 252 -2.53 19.73 -3.80
CA PHE A 252 -1.90 19.79 -5.12
C PHE A 252 -1.25 18.47 -5.56
N VAL A 253 -1.19 17.44 -4.71
CA VAL A 253 -0.51 16.15 -5.00
C VAL A 253 -1.35 14.91 -4.63
N ASP A 254 -1.93 14.79 -3.43
CA ASP A 254 -2.82 13.64 -3.07
C ASP A 254 -4.21 13.75 -3.73
N ASN A 255 -4.78 14.96 -3.81
CA ASN A 255 -6.10 15.22 -4.41
C ASN A 255 -6.12 14.98 -5.93
N PRO A 256 -5.18 15.51 -6.74
CA PRO A 256 -5.08 15.20 -8.18
C PRO A 256 -4.53 13.79 -8.48
N ASN A 257 -4.80 12.85 -7.56
CA ASN A 257 -4.34 11.46 -7.48
C ASN A 257 -2.85 11.24 -7.80
N THR A 258 -1.98 11.24 -6.78
CA THR A 258 -0.55 10.89 -6.94
C THR A 258 -0.30 9.51 -7.61
N TYR A 259 -1.20 8.53 -7.49
CA TYR A 259 -1.01 7.15 -7.98
C TYR A 259 -1.60 6.95 -9.39
N LYS A 260 -0.78 7.18 -10.43
CA LYS A 260 -1.19 7.15 -11.84
C LYS A 260 -0.56 5.99 -12.62
N THR A 261 -1.16 5.59 -13.73
CA THR A 261 -0.68 4.49 -14.58
C THR A 261 0.13 5.02 -15.76
N GLY A 262 1.33 4.50 -16.02
CA GLY A 262 2.11 4.91 -17.18
C GLY A 262 3.53 4.36 -17.21
N ILE A 263 4.45 5.16 -17.74
CA ILE A 263 5.89 4.88 -17.81
C ILE A 263 6.68 5.95 -17.05
N GLY A 264 7.73 5.55 -16.35
CA GLY A 264 8.62 6.47 -15.64
C GLY A 264 10.07 6.02 -15.66
N ALA A 265 10.98 6.99 -15.66
CA ALA A 265 12.43 6.77 -15.60
C ALA A 265 12.99 7.44 -14.33
N ASN A 266 13.92 6.77 -13.66
CA ASN A 266 14.52 7.24 -12.42
C ASN A 266 16.02 6.92 -12.41
N TYR A 267 16.83 7.97 -12.22
CA TYR A 267 18.28 7.88 -11.99
C TYR A 267 18.57 8.29 -10.55
N ALA A 268 19.19 7.42 -9.75
CA ALA A 268 19.45 7.69 -8.34
C ALA A 268 20.87 7.29 -7.90
N VAL A 269 21.60 8.25 -7.34
CA VAL A 269 22.90 8.08 -6.67
C VAL A 269 22.87 8.80 -5.31
N PRO A 270 23.73 8.49 -4.32
CA PRO A 270 23.62 9.06 -2.97
C PRO A 270 23.59 10.60 -2.90
N ARG A 271 24.15 11.28 -3.90
CA ARG A 271 24.21 12.75 -4.00
C ARG A 271 23.03 13.39 -4.76
N PHE A 272 22.39 12.67 -5.70
CA PHE A 272 21.40 13.21 -6.64
C PHE A 272 20.36 12.15 -7.04
N GLN A 273 19.10 12.56 -7.16
CA GLN A 273 18.03 11.72 -7.70
C GLN A 273 17.19 12.53 -8.71
N PHE A 274 16.99 11.95 -9.89
CA PHE A 274 16.16 12.49 -10.97
C PHE A 274 15.05 11.49 -11.29
N GLY A 275 13.80 11.95 -11.31
CA GLY A 275 12.64 11.18 -11.73
C GLY A 275 11.84 11.93 -12.78
N VAL A 276 11.40 11.23 -13.83
CA VAL A 276 10.46 11.75 -14.82
C VAL A 276 9.44 10.66 -15.17
N ALA A 277 8.20 11.03 -15.43
CA ALA A 277 7.16 10.10 -15.81
C ALA A 277 6.19 10.71 -16.83
N PHE A 278 5.64 9.84 -17.67
CA PHE A 278 4.50 10.13 -18.53
C PHE A 278 3.38 9.16 -18.13
N GLN A 279 2.32 9.71 -17.52
CA GLN A 279 1.29 8.94 -16.83
C GLN A 279 -0.11 9.40 -17.21
N THR A 280 -1.08 8.51 -17.01
CA THR A 280 -2.50 8.75 -17.18
C THR A 280 -3.28 8.17 -16.01
N GLU A 281 -4.48 8.69 -15.81
CA GLU A 281 -5.36 8.30 -14.72
C GLU A 281 -6.03 6.95 -15.04
N PRO A 282 -6.13 6.03 -14.07
CA PRO A 282 -6.65 4.69 -14.32
C PRO A 282 -8.12 4.73 -14.77
N VAL A 283 -8.44 4.03 -15.86
CA VAL A 283 -9.82 3.78 -16.29
C VAL A 283 -10.48 2.84 -15.29
N GLY A 284 -11.59 3.28 -14.68
CA GLY A 284 -12.29 2.49 -13.65
C GLY A 284 -13.65 3.06 -13.28
N SER A 285 -14.30 2.37 -12.34
CA SER A 285 -15.59 2.75 -11.75
C SER A 285 -15.45 3.94 -10.79
N TRP A 286 -16.60 4.52 -10.41
CA TRP A 286 -16.69 5.54 -9.38
C TRP A 286 -16.04 5.07 -8.07
N SER A 287 -15.26 5.97 -7.44
CA SER A 287 -14.58 5.83 -6.15
C SER A 287 -13.22 5.12 -6.06
N SER A 288 -12.44 5.06 -7.16
CA SER A 288 -11.00 4.76 -7.12
C SER A 288 -10.13 5.88 -6.49
N ALA A 289 -10.50 6.30 -5.27
CA ALA A 289 -9.75 7.10 -4.29
C ALA A 289 -8.99 8.35 -4.80
N SER A 290 -9.63 9.53 -4.63
CA SER A 290 -9.16 10.89 -5.00
C SER A 290 -9.38 11.33 -6.46
N THR A 291 -10.65 11.34 -6.85
CA THR A 291 -11.33 12.52 -7.46
C THR A 291 -10.66 13.35 -8.56
N THR A 292 -11.09 13.09 -9.81
CA THR A 292 -11.99 14.08 -10.43
C THR A 292 -13.38 13.90 -9.85
N VAL A 293 -13.93 14.90 -9.16
CA VAL A 293 -15.24 14.81 -8.49
C VAL A 293 -16.39 14.85 -9.50
N ASN A 294 -16.87 13.69 -9.95
CA ASN A 294 -18.06 13.56 -10.80
C ASN A 294 -19.03 12.46 -10.34
N THR A 295 -20.10 12.86 -9.64
CA THR A 295 -21.17 11.95 -9.16
C THR A 295 -22.21 11.59 -10.23
N ALA A 296 -21.98 11.90 -11.52
CA ALA A 296 -22.96 11.76 -12.61
C ALA A 296 -22.51 10.81 -13.76
N GLY A 297 -21.91 9.67 -13.41
CA GLY A 297 -21.60 8.56 -14.34
C GLY A 297 -20.37 8.76 -15.24
N ASN A 298 -19.79 7.72 -15.86
CA ASN A 298 -20.05 6.27 -15.72
C ASN A 298 -18.80 5.48 -16.19
N ASN A 299 -18.26 4.60 -15.33
CA ASN A 299 -17.24 3.55 -15.57
C ASN A 299 -16.07 3.82 -16.53
N SER A 300 -15.64 5.08 -16.60
CA SER A 300 -14.35 5.61 -17.02
C SER A 300 -14.28 7.04 -16.44
N ARG A 301 -13.22 7.82 -16.71
CA ARG A 301 -13.31 9.29 -16.57
C ARG A 301 -14.34 9.92 -17.52
N ASN A 302 -14.96 9.12 -18.40
CA ASN A 302 -15.49 9.59 -19.67
C ASN A 302 -16.90 9.12 -20.06
N ASN A 303 -17.67 8.45 -19.19
CA ASN A 303 -19.12 8.20 -19.40
C ASN A 303 -19.53 7.62 -20.78
N GLY A 304 -18.63 6.89 -21.44
CA GLY A 304 -18.81 6.33 -22.80
C GLY A 304 -18.33 7.15 -24.01
N ALA A 305 -17.52 8.22 -23.87
CA ALA A 305 -17.26 9.16 -24.99
C ALA A 305 -15.82 9.75 -25.15
N GLY A 306 -14.74 9.01 -24.85
CA GLY A 306 -13.35 9.50 -25.06
C GLY A 306 -12.31 9.21 -23.95
N ASP A 307 -11.22 9.99 -23.96
CA ASP A 307 -9.94 9.66 -23.30
C ASP A 307 -9.77 10.14 -21.84
N THR A 308 -8.76 9.60 -21.18
CA THR A 308 -8.27 9.99 -19.84
C THR A 308 -7.34 11.21 -19.87
N SER A 309 -7.17 11.88 -18.72
CA SER A 309 -6.13 12.91 -18.54
C SER A 309 -4.73 12.32 -18.67
N TRP A 310 -3.83 13.02 -19.35
CA TRP A 310 -2.42 12.67 -19.49
C TRP A 310 -1.54 13.73 -18.84
N GLU A 311 -0.42 13.28 -18.26
CA GLU A 311 0.56 14.12 -17.57
C GLU A 311 1.98 13.79 -18.00
N GLY A 312 2.79 14.83 -18.23
CA GLY A 312 4.25 14.75 -18.18
C GLY A 312 4.77 15.48 -16.95
N ILE A 313 5.51 14.79 -16.08
CA ILE A 313 5.93 15.31 -14.76
C ILE A 313 7.31 14.81 -14.35
N GLY A 314 8.08 15.63 -13.63
CA GLY A 314 9.40 15.26 -13.15
C GLY A 314 9.86 16.04 -11.92
N ARG A 315 10.83 15.47 -11.22
CA ARG A 315 11.44 15.98 -10.00
C ARG A 315 12.95 15.73 -10.01
N VAL A 316 13.71 16.78 -9.67
CA VAL A 316 15.17 16.75 -9.58
C VAL A 316 15.55 17.12 -8.16
N THR A 317 16.31 16.26 -7.50
CA THR A 317 16.78 16.48 -6.13
C THR A 317 18.26 16.21 -5.97
N GLY A 318 18.87 16.85 -4.98
CA GLY A 318 20.25 16.61 -4.61
C GLY A 318 20.51 16.91 -3.15
N ARG A 319 21.63 16.39 -2.63
CA ARG A 319 22.13 16.69 -1.28
C ARG A 319 23.40 17.54 -1.36
N PRO A 320 23.35 18.82 -1.79
CA PRO A 320 24.54 19.65 -2.09
C PRO A 320 25.49 19.82 -0.91
N TRP A 321 24.99 19.85 0.33
CA TRP A 321 25.80 19.58 1.51
C TRP A 321 25.46 18.19 2.05
N MET A 322 26.50 17.40 2.33
CA MET A 322 26.42 16.08 2.95
C MET A 322 27.78 15.74 3.54
N VAL A 323 27.82 15.37 4.80
CA VAL A 323 28.99 14.78 5.48
C VAL A 323 28.80 13.26 5.56
N ASP A 324 27.59 12.84 5.92
CA ASP A 324 27.15 11.46 6.08
C ASP A 324 25.62 11.39 5.94
N ASP A 325 25.02 10.19 5.99
CA ASP A 325 23.56 10.02 5.86
C ASP A 325 22.72 10.55 7.05
N THR A 326 23.37 11.08 8.10
CA THR A 326 22.73 11.81 9.22
C THR A 326 23.01 13.32 9.19
N LYS A 327 23.86 13.80 8.29
CA LYS A 327 24.26 15.21 8.17
C LYS A 327 24.25 15.63 6.71
N PHE A 328 23.11 16.12 6.25
CA PHE A 328 22.91 16.56 4.87
C PHE A 328 21.90 17.70 4.76
N TRP A 329 22.02 18.48 3.70
CA TRP A 329 21.01 19.41 3.23
C TRP A 329 20.58 18.94 1.85
N HIS A 330 19.33 18.51 1.76
CA HIS A 330 18.63 18.14 0.55
C HIS A 330 17.90 19.37 -0.01
N VAL A 331 17.95 19.54 -1.33
CA VAL A 331 17.14 20.50 -2.09
C VAL A 331 16.57 19.83 -3.33
N GLY A 332 15.45 20.34 -3.82
CA GLY A 332 14.87 19.86 -5.06
C GLY A 332 13.90 20.84 -5.70
N ILE A 333 13.56 20.52 -6.95
CA ILE A 333 12.50 21.15 -7.73
C ILE A 333 11.67 20.08 -8.41
N SER A 334 10.36 20.33 -8.53
CA SER A 334 9.42 19.48 -9.24
C SER A 334 8.60 20.32 -10.23
N ALA A 335 8.30 19.79 -11.41
CA ALA A 335 7.47 20.44 -12.43
C ALA A 335 6.67 19.41 -13.23
N GLY A 336 5.42 19.72 -13.58
CA GLY A 336 4.61 18.85 -14.43
C GLY A 336 3.40 19.56 -15.05
N HIS A 337 2.93 19.04 -16.18
CA HIS A 337 1.79 19.53 -16.94
C HIS A 337 0.76 18.41 -17.12
N THR A 338 -0.47 18.61 -16.65
CA THR A 338 -1.60 17.67 -16.85
C THR A 338 -2.67 18.29 -17.74
N VAL A 339 -3.12 17.54 -18.77
CA VAL A 339 -4.29 17.88 -19.60
C VAL A 339 -5.58 17.41 -18.92
N VAL A 340 -6.60 18.27 -18.89
CA VAL A 340 -7.92 17.99 -18.28
C VAL A 340 -8.96 17.85 -19.39
N ASN A 341 -9.52 16.64 -19.55
CA ASN A 341 -10.56 16.39 -20.54
C ASN A 341 -11.94 16.84 -20.01
N THR A 342 -12.26 18.13 -20.12
CA THR A 342 -13.61 18.60 -19.77
C THR A 342 -14.63 18.27 -20.85
N GLN A 343 -15.68 17.55 -20.45
CA GLN A 343 -16.76 17.14 -21.34
C GLN A 343 -18.11 17.81 -21.07
N TYR A 344 -18.86 17.96 -22.16
CA TYR A 344 -20.25 18.41 -22.19
C TYR A 344 -21.09 17.33 -22.87
N ASN A 345 -22.35 17.19 -22.46
CA ASN A 345 -23.30 16.28 -23.10
C ASN A 345 -23.72 16.80 -24.50
N ALA A 346 -24.56 16.02 -25.21
CA ALA A 346 -25.05 16.37 -26.54
C ALA A 346 -25.88 17.67 -26.59
N ALA A 347 -26.44 18.12 -25.45
CA ALA A 347 -27.15 19.39 -25.32
C ALA A 347 -26.22 20.58 -24.99
N GLY A 348 -24.90 20.36 -24.97
CA GLY A 348 -23.91 21.39 -24.64
C GLY A 348 -23.77 21.70 -23.15
N MET A 349 -24.41 20.92 -22.27
CA MET A 349 -24.37 21.14 -20.82
C MET A 349 -23.23 20.37 -20.16
N ILE A 350 -22.63 20.94 -19.11
CA ILE A 350 -21.68 20.21 -18.26
C ILE A 350 -22.44 19.12 -17.49
N GLY A 351 -22.03 17.86 -17.67
CA GLY A 351 -22.88 16.71 -17.37
C GLY A 351 -22.96 16.31 -15.90
N GLY A 352 -23.75 17.02 -15.09
CA GLY A 352 -24.15 16.58 -13.75
C GLY A 352 -24.66 17.71 -12.86
N THR A 353 -25.60 17.40 -11.96
CA THR A 353 -25.82 18.28 -10.80
C THR A 353 -24.55 18.35 -9.95
N PRO A 354 -24.15 19.53 -9.45
CA PRO A 354 -23.08 19.62 -8.47
C PRO A 354 -23.44 18.77 -7.25
N SER A 355 -22.50 17.98 -6.74
CA SER A 355 -22.65 17.43 -5.39
C SER A 355 -22.78 18.57 -4.37
N ALA A 356 -23.33 18.28 -3.18
CA ALA A 356 -23.38 19.25 -2.08
C ALA A 356 -21.98 19.76 -1.62
N GLN A 357 -20.90 19.17 -2.15
CA GLN A 357 -19.50 19.53 -1.96
C GLN A 357 -18.89 20.23 -3.19
N GLY A 358 -19.71 20.74 -4.13
CA GLY A 358 -19.29 21.61 -5.24
C GLY A 358 -18.60 20.91 -6.43
N GLY A 359 -18.52 19.59 -6.40
CA GLY A 359 -17.92 18.78 -7.48
C GLY A 359 -18.96 17.94 -8.23
N GLY A 360 -19.11 18.16 -9.53
CA GLY A 360 -20.00 17.40 -10.39
C GLY A 360 -19.94 17.90 -11.84
N GLY A 361 -19.94 16.97 -12.79
CA GLY A 361 -19.91 17.25 -14.23
C GLY A 361 -18.54 17.68 -14.79
N GLY A 362 -17.89 16.77 -15.50
CA GLY A 362 -16.84 17.05 -16.50
C GLY A 362 -15.49 17.63 -16.05
N GLY A 363 -15.38 18.35 -14.94
CA GLY A 363 -14.16 19.07 -14.55
C GLY A 363 -13.47 18.54 -13.28
N MET A 364 -12.65 19.39 -12.66
CA MET A 364 -11.90 19.08 -11.43
C MET A 364 -11.97 20.22 -10.42
N ALA A 365 -11.53 19.96 -9.18
CA ALA A 365 -11.50 20.93 -8.10
C ALA A 365 -10.25 20.72 -7.23
N PHE A 366 -9.83 21.76 -6.51
CA PHE A 366 -8.79 21.69 -5.49
C PHE A 366 -9.41 21.97 -4.12
N PHE A 367 -9.09 21.14 -3.13
CA PHE A 367 -9.66 21.24 -1.78
C PHE A 367 -8.62 20.96 -0.70
N ALA A 368 -8.84 21.49 0.50
CA ALA A 368 -7.98 21.32 1.68
C ALA A 368 -8.82 21.02 2.93
N PHE A 369 -8.19 20.32 3.88
CA PHE A 369 -8.74 19.93 5.17
C PHE A 369 -7.65 20.12 6.26
N PRO A 370 -7.98 20.40 7.53
CA PRO A 370 -7.04 20.93 8.53
C PRO A 370 -6.11 19.88 9.17
N GLY A 371 -5.46 19.05 8.35
CA GLY A 371 -4.52 18.01 8.79
C GLY A 371 -5.16 16.79 9.46
N THR A 372 -6.48 16.63 9.31
CA THR A 372 -7.31 15.62 10.00
C THR A 372 -7.40 14.28 9.26
N ASN A 373 -7.46 13.16 10.01
CA ASN A 373 -7.34 11.79 9.46
C ASN A 373 -8.59 10.89 9.57
N VAL A 374 -9.56 11.24 10.43
CA VAL A 374 -10.87 10.54 10.51
C VAL A 374 -11.88 11.28 9.66
N ASP A 375 -12.03 12.59 9.89
CA ASP A 375 -12.85 13.46 9.06
C ASP A 375 -11.96 14.30 8.13
N ARG A 376 -12.03 14.02 6.82
CA ARG A 376 -11.36 14.79 5.74
C ARG A 376 -12.31 15.81 5.09
N SER A 377 -13.21 16.40 5.86
CA SER A 377 -14.10 17.49 5.42
C SER A 377 -13.34 18.62 4.73
N ASN A 378 -13.76 18.95 3.50
CA ASN A 378 -13.18 20.02 2.69
C ASN A 378 -13.50 21.40 3.29
N MET A 379 -12.60 21.86 4.17
CA MET A 379 -12.60 23.19 4.77
C MET A 379 -12.43 24.28 3.70
N LEU A 380 -11.52 24.06 2.74
CA LEU A 380 -11.34 24.90 1.55
C LEU A 380 -11.67 24.09 0.29
N ASN A 381 -12.22 24.74 -0.74
CA ASN A 381 -12.66 24.07 -1.97
C ASN A 381 -12.90 25.08 -3.09
N THR A 382 -12.18 24.98 -4.22
CA THR A 382 -12.37 25.85 -5.40
C THR A 382 -13.74 25.73 -6.05
N GLY A 383 -14.44 24.62 -5.80
CA GLY A 383 -15.51 24.14 -6.66
C GLY A 383 -14.98 23.62 -8.00
N ASN A 384 -15.89 23.13 -8.82
CA ASN A 384 -15.57 22.71 -10.18
C ASN A 384 -14.97 23.87 -10.99
N LEU A 385 -13.80 23.66 -11.58
CA LEU A 385 -13.10 24.59 -12.48
C LEU A 385 -13.61 24.52 -13.94
N SER A 386 -14.70 23.79 -14.17
CA SER A 386 -15.50 23.88 -15.38
C SER A 386 -16.95 24.19 -15.01
N THR A 387 -17.47 25.34 -15.45
CA THR A 387 -18.78 25.86 -15.04
C THR A 387 -19.53 26.52 -16.20
N GLY A 388 -20.83 26.26 -16.33
CA GLY A 388 -21.69 26.85 -17.36
C GLY A 388 -21.67 26.09 -18.69
N ASP A 389 -22.73 26.25 -19.47
CA ASP A 389 -22.90 25.52 -20.74
C ASP A 389 -21.93 25.99 -21.82
N ARG A 390 -21.69 25.12 -22.83
CA ARG A 390 -20.69 25.33 -23.87
C ARG A 390 -20.95 26.61 -24.67
N GLY A 391 -20.12 27.64 -24.44
CA GLY A 391 -20.22 28.93 -25.12
C GLY A 391 -21.21 29.91 -24.47
N ALA A 392 -21.79 29.58 -23.32
CA ALA A 392 -22.59 30.53 -22.56
C ALA A 392 -21.71 31.69 -22.03
N PRO A 393 -22.22 32.93 -21.96
CA PRO A 393 -21.50 34.05 -21.33
C PRO A 393 -21.13 33.72 -19.88
N GLY A 394 -19.88 33.97 -19.50
CA GLY A 394 -19.35 33.62 -18.16
C GLY A 394 -19.10 32.12 -17.93
N SER A 395 -19.23 31.27 -18.96
CA SER A 395 -18.75 29.89 -18.86
C SER A 395 -17.23 29.83 -18.72
N ARG A 396 -16.75 28.84 -17.98
CA ARG A 396 -15.33 28.55 -17.74
C ARG A 396 -15.06 27.08 -17.96
N ARG A 397 -13.85 26.75 -18.41
CA ARG A 397 -13.44 25.37 -18.69
C ARG A 397 -11.95 25.22 -18.45
N ILE A 398 -11.57 24.40 -17.49
CA ILE A 398 -10.16 24.00 -17.34
C ILE A 398 -9.79 22.98 -18.44
N ASP A 399 -8.68 23.27 -19.11
CA ASP A 399 -8.10 22.47 -20.20
C ASP A 399 -6.76 21.83 -19.78
N SER A 400 -6.00 22.48 -18.90
CA SER A 400 -4.81 21.90 -18.27
C SER A 400 -4.48 22.59 -16.95
N TYR A 401 -3.56 22.01 -16.19
CA TYR A 401 -2.90 22.67 -15.08
C TYR A 401 -1.41 22.36 -15.03
N ASP A 402 -0.60 23.36 -14.68
CA ASP A 402 0.85 23.22 -14.50
C ASP A 402 1.16 23.25 -13.00
N ARG A 403 1.89 22.25 -12.51
CA ARG A 403 2.34 22.16 -11.11
C ARG A 403 3.82 22.46 -11.02
N TYR A 404 4.18 23.30 -10.04
CA TYR A 404 5.56 23.63 -9.70
C TYR A 404 5.77 23.42 -8.20
N GLY A 405 6.92 22.85 -7.83
CA GLY A 405 7.31 22.65 -6.44
C GLY A 405 8.79 22.98 -6.22
N ALA A 406 9.10 23.59 -5.09
CA ALA A 406 10.45 23.79 -4.60
C ALA A 406 10.54 23.24 -3.16
N GLU A 407 11.55 22.42 -2.88
CA GLU A 407 11.62 21.60 -1.68
C GLU A 407 13.01 21.67 -1.02
N THR A 408 13.04 21.68 0.32
CA THR A 408 14.27 21.75 1.12
C THR A 408 14.15 20.87 2.37
N TRP A 409 15.24 20.18 2.73
CA TRP A 409 15.31 19.36 3.93
C TRP A 409 16.72 19.28 4.49
N LEU A 410 16.95 19.98 5.61
CA LEU A 410 18.18 19.90 6.39
C LEU A 410 18.03 18.81 7.46
N VAL A 411 19.03 17.95 7.59
CA VAL A 411 19.18 16.97 8.68
C VAL A 411 20.58 17.13 9.27
N HIS A 412 20.67 17.28 10.58
CA HIS A 412 21.93 17.40 11.33
C HIS A 412 21.85 16.59 12.63
N GLY A 413 21.97 15.26 12.49
CA GLY A 413 21.75 14.30 13.56
C GLY A 413 20.28 14.33 14.03
N PRO A 414 20.00 14.59 15.32
CA PRO A 414 18.64 14.60 15.82
C PRO A 414 17.76 15.72 15.30
N LEU A 415 18.34 16.86 14.89
CA LEU A 415 17.59 17.97 14.31
C LEU A 415 17.32 17.72 12.82
N ALA A 416 16.07 17.88 12.40
CA ALA A 416 15.68 17.97 11.00
C ALA A 416 14.69 19.13 10.77
N ILE A 417 14.88 19.87 9.67
CA ILE A 417 14.03 21.00 9.26
C ILE A 417 13.66 20.79 7.79
N GLN A 418 12.37 20.72 7.48
CA GLN A 418 11.83 20.43 6.15
C GLN A 418 10.80 21.48 5.74
N GLY A 419 10.73 21.82 4.45
CA GLY A 419 9.67 22.66 3.91
C GLY A 419 9.55 22.55 2.39
N GLU A 420 8.36 22.84 1.88
CA GLU A 420 8.06 22.88 0.45
C GLU A 420 7.15 24.07 0.13
N TYR A 421 7.39 24.71 -1.03
CA TYR A 421 6.48 25.67 -1.66
C TYR A 421 5.93 25.05 -2.94
N LEU A 422 4.60 25.11 -3.11
CA LEU A 422 3.88 24.58 -4.26
C LEU A 422 3.02 25.68 -4.92
N ARG A 423 3.03 25.73 -6.26
CA ARG A 423 2.14 26.54 -7.10
C ARG A 423 1.46 25.64 -8.14
N THR A 424 0.19 25.89 -8.44
CA THR A 424 -0.55 25.22 -9.52
C THR A 424 -1.26 26.27 -10.38
N ASN A 425 -0.84 26.44 -11.64
CA ASN A 425 -1.51 27.30 -12.62
C ASN A 425 -2.75 26.59 -13.17
N ILE A 426 -3.81 27.34 -13.44
CA ILE A 426 -5.07 26.85 -13.99
C ILE A 426 -5.26 27.44 -15.39
N ASN A 427 -5.24 26.58 -16.42
CA ASN A 427 -5.25 27.01 -17.82
C ASN A 427 -6.55 26.59 -18.51
N GLY A 428 -7.18 27.49 -19.27
CA GLY A 428 -8.32 27.15 -20.13
C GLY A 428 -9.23 28.33 -20.45
N LEU A 429 -10.46 28.05 -20.88
CA LEU A 429 -11.44 29.08 -21.20
C LEU A 429 -11.91 29.80 -19.92
N GLY A 430 -11.82 31.14 -19.92
CA GLY A 430 -12.24 31.97 -18.79
C GLY A 430 -11.26 31.95 -17.61
N TYR A 431 -9.99 31.67 -17.89
CA TYR A 431 -8.84 31.78 -16.98
C TYR A 431 -7.73 32.63 -17.62
N ASP A 432 -7.05 33.45 -16.81
CA ASP A 432 -6.01 34.43 -17.17
C ASP A 432 -5.00 34.56 -16.01
N ASP A 433 -3.93 33.75 -16.05
CA ASP A 433 -2.93 33.52 -14.98
C ASP A 433 -3.52 33.19 -13.59
N GLU A 434 -4.71 32.58 -13.47
CA GLU A 434 -5.13 32.02 -12.19
C GLU A 434 -4.17 30.93 -11.70
N HIS A 435 -3.73 31.08 -10.45
CA HIS A 435 -2.82 30.15 -9.81
C HIS A 435 -3.14 29.97 -8.33
N LEU A 436 -3.11 28.71 -7.91
CA LEU A 436 -3.31 28.28 -6.52
C LEU A 436 -1.93 28.10 -5.88
N THR A 437 -1.78 28.43 -4.60
CA THR A 437 -0.47 28.38 -3.93
C THR A 437 -0.58 27.84 -2.52
N GLY A 438 0.51 27.26 -2.01
CA GLY A 438 0.61 26.87 -0.62
C GLY A 438 2.00 26.36 -0.28
N TYR A 439 2.37 26.51 0.98
CA TYR A 439 3.67 26.10 1.48
C TYR A 439 3.56 25.56 2.90
N TYR A 440 4.59 24.85 3.33
CA TYR A 440 4.72 24.43 4.72
C TYR A 440 6.19 24.46 5.16
N GLY A 441 6.38 24.50 6.47
CA GLY A 441 7.69 24.27 7.09
C GLY A 441 7.52 23.59 8.44
N PHE A 442 8.37 22.62 8.77
CA PHE A 442 8.42 22.02 10.09
C PHE A 442 9.86 21.77 10.56
N ALA A 443 10.03 21.82 11.88
CA ALA A 443 11.20 21.32 12.57
C ALA A 443 10.83 20.08 13.39
N SER A 444 11.76 19.14 13.50
CA SER A 444 11.62 17.93 14.32
C SER A 444 12.95 17.61 15.00
N TYR A 445 12.89 17.05 16.21
CA TYR A 445 14.05 16.72 17.02
C TYR A 445 13.90 15.37 17.72
N PHE A 446 14.85 14.45 17.51
CA PHE A 446 14.94 13.20 18.26
C PHE A 446 15.55 13.42 19.64
N LEU A 447 14.72 13.36 20.69
CA LEU A 447 15.12 13.47 22.09
C LEU A 447 16.13 12.39 22.51
N THR A 448 16.03 11.21 21.89
CA THR A 448 16.90 10.03 22.09
C THR A 448 18.13 10.01 21.16
N GLY A 449 18.26 11.00 20.27
CA GLY A 449 19.47 11.25 19.49
C GLY A 449 19.59 10.50 18.16
N GLU A 450 18.59 9.71 17.73
CA GLU A 450 18.47 9.17 16.37
C GLU A 450 18.57 10.29 15.31
N SER A 451 18.71 9.90 14.04
CA SER A 451 18.60 10.82 12.91
C SER A 451 17.42 10.41 12.03
N LYS A 452 16.84 11.38 11.32
CA LYS A 452 16.05 11.05 10.11
C LYS A 452 16.94 10.28 9.12
N THR A 453 16.34 9.38 8.34
CA THR A 453 17.03 8.52 7.37
C THR A 453 16.55 8.81 5.94
N TYR A 454 17.43 8.62 4.97
CA TYR A 454 17.20 8.95 3.56
C TYR A 454 16.94 7.68 2.71
N HIS A 455 16.07 7.77 1.70
CA HIS A 455 15.84 6.73 0.70
C HIS A 455 16.30 7.22 -0.67
N VAL A 456 17.54 6.88 -1.05
CA VAL A 456 18.22 7.42 -2.25
C VAL A 456 17.38 7.29 -3.52
N ARG A 457 16.73 6.14 -3.75
CA ARG A 457 15.91 5.88 -4.95
C ARG A 457 14.59 6.69 -5.01
N ASN A 458 14.15 7.30 -3.90
CA ASN A 458 12.99 8.21 -3.87
C ASN A 458 13.39 9.68 -3.65
N GLY A 459 14.64 9.95 -3.27
CA GLY A 459 15.04 11.28 -2.77
C GLY A 459 14.19 11.76 -1.59
N ALA A 460 13.84 10.89 -0.64
CA ALA A 460 12.86 11.19 0.41
C ALA A 460 13.11 10.45 1.74
N ALA A 461 12.28 10.70 2.75
CA ALA A 461 12.39 10.11 4.09
C ALA A 461 12.14 8.58 4.13
N ASN A 462 12.83 7.90 5.05
CA ASN A 462 12.93 6.44 5.14
C ASN A 462 12.65 5.91 6.57
N ARG A 463 12.73 4.60 6.78
CA ARG A 463 12.49 3.93 8.08
C ARG A 463 13.45 4.45 9.15
N ILE A 464 12.88 4.88 10.28
CA ILE A 464 13.63 5.17 11.51
C ILE A 464 13.95 3.84 12.20
N LYS A 465 15.20 3.67 12.63
CA LYS A 465 15.67 2.52 13.39
C LYS A 465 16.14 3.02 14.76
N PRO A 466 15.42 2.73 15.87
CA PRO A 466 15.82 3.14 17.21
C PRO A 466 17.21 2.60 17.56
N ARG A 467 18.03 3.43 18.24
CA ARG A 467 19.34 3.03 18.78
C ARG A 467 19.21 1.97 19.86
N GLN A 468 18.14 2.05 20.64
CA GLN A 468 17.72 1.01 21.58
C GLN A 468 16.21 0.80 21.41
N ASN A 469 15.82 -0.40 20.97
CA ASN A 469 14.42 -0.84 20.95
C ASN A 469 13.81 -0.81 22.35
N PHE A 470 12.49 -0.63 22.45
CA PHE A 470 11.78 -0.56 23.73
C PHE A 470 11.85 -1.88 24.52
N GLN A 471 12.12 -1.76 25.82
CA GLN A 471 12.26 -2.85 26.79
C GLN A 471 11.46 -2.51 28.06
N LEU A 472 10.35 -3.21 28.29
CA LEU A 472 9.45 -2.96 29.44
C LEU A 472 10.18 -3.00 30.81
N ASN A 473 11.19 -3.88 30.93
CA ASN A 473 12.01 -4.06 32.13
C ASN A 473 13.50 -3.80 31.85
N GLY A 474 13.84 -2.85 30.97
CA GLY A 474 15.21 -2.57 30.54
C GLY A 474 15.50 -1.09 30.31
N SER A 475 16.68 -0.77 29.75
CA SER A 475 17.09 0.63 29.50
C SER A 475 16.59 1.21 28.18
N GLY A 476 16.14 0.36 27.26
CA GLY A 476 15.70 0.79 25.94
C GLY A 476 14.33 1.45 25.97
N TRP A 477 14.25 2.72 25.56
CA TRP A 477 13.01 3.51 25.52
C TRP A 477 12.35 3.59 24.14
N GLY A 478 12.94 2.97 23.10
CA GLY A 478 12.63 3.31 21.71
C GLY A 478 13.19 4.67 21.32
N ALA A 479 12.87 5.15 20.12
CA ALA A 479 13.19 6.53 19.73
C ALA A 479 12.01 7.46 20.01
N TRP A 480 12.29 8.67 20.50
CA TRP A 480 11.30 9.72 20.76
C TRP A 480 11.61 10.97 19.94
N GLU A 481 10.61 11.44 19.19
CA GLU A 481 10.70 12.65 18.36
C GLU A 481 9.59 13.64 18.75
N VAL A 482 9.97 14.91 18.90
CA VAL A 482 9.04 16.04 18.95
C VAL A 482 9.11 16.81 17.63
N ALA A 483 7.97 17.36 17.19
CA ALA A 483 7.90 18.16 15.97
C ALA A 483 6.93 19.34 16.12
N ALA A 484 7.23 20.44 15.44
CA ALA A 484 6.37 21.61 15.29
C ALA A 484 6.43 22.10 13.85
N GLY A 485 5.28 22.42 13.25
CA GLY A 485 5.16 22.85 11.87
C GLY A 485 4.03 23.84 11.63
N TYR A 486 4.12 24.52 10.49
CA TYR A 486 3.17 25.51 10.00
C TYR A 486 2.80 25.19 8.55
N ASP A 487 1.53 25.35 8.21
CA ASP A 487 0.96 25.22 6.87
C ASP A 487 0.33 26.55 6.46
N TYR A 488 0.48 26.93 5.19
CA TYR A 488 -0.34 27.95 4.54
C TYR A 488 -0.84 27.45 3.19
N ILE A 489 -2.09 27.73 2.86
CA ILE A 489 -2.64 27.50 1.51
C ILE A 489 -3.62 28.60 1.10
N ASN A 490 -3.57 29.00 -0.16
CA ASN A 490 -4.49 29.94 -0.78
C ASN A 490 -5.03 29.36 -2.09
N LEU A 491 -6.34 29.12 -2.13
CA LEU A 491 -7.11 28.65 -3.29
C LEU A 491 -7.94 29.81 -3.92
N ASN A 492 -7.60 31.07 -3.63
CA ASN A 492 -8.18 32.25 -4.28
C ASN A 492 -7.18 32.88 -5.25
N SER A 493 -7.59 33.03 -6.51
CA SER A 493 -6.90 33.80 -7.56
C SER A 493 -7.91 34.18 -8.63
N GLY A 494 -7.75 35.36 -9.27
CA GLY A 494 -8.62 35.85 -10.36
C GLY A 494 -10.14 35.61 -10.15
N VAL A 495 -10.74 34.66 -10.88
CA VAL A 495 -12.16 34.25 -10.80
C VAL A 495 -12.45 33.08 -9.82
N ILE A 496 -11.43 32.48 -9.21
CA ILE A 496 -11.53 31.31 -8.30
C ILE A 496 -11.69 31.79 -6.84
N ARG A 497 -12.67 31.23 -6.11
CA ARG A 497 -12.99 31.58 -4.71
C ARG A 497 -12.96 30.34 -3.80
N GLY A 498 -11.81 29.67 -3.78
CA GLY A 498 -11.63 28.43 -3.01
C GLY A 498 -11.38 28.60 -1.51
N GLY A 499 -11.11 29.84 -1.07
CA GLY A 499 -10.70 30.17 0.29
C GLY A 499 -9.19 30.05 0.54
N LYS A 500 -8.74 30.55 1.70
CA LYS A 500 -7.38 30.41 2.21
C LYS A 500 -7.42 29.95 3.67
N ALA A 501 -6.35 29.32 4.14
CA ALA A 501 -6.15 29.06 5.56
C ALA A 501 -4.68 28.88 5.90
N ASP A 502 -4.34 29.12 7.16
CA ASP A 502 -3.11 28.67 7.76
C ASP A 502 -3.31 28.07 9.16
N MET A 503 -2.41 27.17 9.54
CA MET A 503 -2.52 26.38 10.76
C MET A 503 -1.14 26.02 11.32
N VAL A 504 -1.09 25.72 12.61
CA VAL A 504 0.06 25.08 13.26
C VAL A 504 -0.26 23.65 13.63
N ARG A 505 0.79 22.82 13.64
CA ARG A 505 0.74 21.42 14.05
C ARG A 505 1.90 21.09 14.98
N PHE A 506 1.59 20.39 16.07
CA PHE A 506 2.55 19.83 17.00
C PHE A 506 2.46 18.31 16.96
N GLY A 507 3.58 17.61 17.13
CA GLY A 507 3.64 16.15 17.07
C GLY A 507 4.58 15.56 18.11
N LEU A 508 4.14 14.49 18.76
CA LEU A 508 4.94 13.63 19.62
C LEU A 508 4.90 12.21 19.03
N ASN A 509 6.06 11.76 18.52
CA ASN A 509 6.25 10.47 17.90
C ASN A 509 7.07 9.55 18.81
N TRP A 510 6.58 8.33 19.00
CA TRP A 510 7.31 7.25 19.66
C TRP A 510 7.51 6.08 18.68
N TYR A 511 8.75 5.62 18.59
CA TYR A 511 9.17 4.47 17.80
C TYR A 511 9.73 3.40 18.75
N PRO A 512 8.89 2.58 19.40
CA PRO A 512 9.38 1.49 20.27
C PRO A 512 10.22 0.47 19.50
N TYR A 513 9.91 0.24 18.23
CA TYR A 513 10.65 -0.65 17.31
C TYR A 513 10.65 -0.03 15.91
N SER A 514 11.56 -0.45 15.02
CA SER A 514 11.63 0.02 13.63
C SER A 514 10.35 -0.24 12.78
N HIS A 515 9.40 -1.01 13.33
CA HIS A 515 8.18 -1.55 12.71
C HIS A 515 6.90 -1.13 13.42
N VAL A 516 7.01 -0.31 14.47
CA VAL A 516 5.89 0.19 15.27
C VAL A 516 6.10 1.67 15.50
N LYS A 517 5.14 2.50 15.09
CA LYS A 517 5.13 3.94 15.36
C LYS A 517 3.82 4.31 16.06
N ILE A 518 3.93 5.05 17.14
CA ILE A 518 2.79 5.70 17.81
C ILE A 518 2.98 7.21 17.64
N GLN A 519 1.93 7.89 17.20
CA GLN A 519 1.92 9.32 16.92
C GLN A 519 0.82 9.98 17.72
N ASN A 520 1.08 11.15 18.29
CA ASN A 520 0.08 12.03 18.86
C ASN A 520 0.30 13.43 18.31
N ASN A 521 -0.71 13.99 17.66
CA ASN A 521 -0.67 15.32 17.05
C ASN A 521 -1.70 16.23 17.72
N ILE A 522 -1.38 17.53 17.77
CA ILE A 522 -2.36 18.61 17.93
C ILE A 522 -2.30 19.46 16.67
N THR A 523 -3.45 19.76 16.07
CA THR A 523 -3.60 20.76 15.00
C THR A 523 -4.45 21.92 15.50
N TYR A 524 -4.11 23.14 15.08
CA TYR A 524 -4.87 24.36 15.37
C TYR A 524 -4.86 25.29 14.16
N VAL A 525 -6.05 25.65 13.66
CA VAL A 525 -6.22 26.60 12.55
C VAL A 525 -6.09 28.03 13.09
N LEU A 526 -5.21 28.83 12.49
CA LEU A 526 -4.90 30.19 12.91
C LEU A 526 -5.81 31.23 12.22
N ASP A 527 -6.02 31.05 10.92
CA ASP A 527 -6.95 31.80 10.10
C ASP A 527 -7.55 30.86 9.05
N VAL A 528 -8.84 31.04 8.78
CA VAL A 528 -9.54 30.38 7.66
C VAL A 528 -10.56 31.35 7.09
N ASN A 529 -10.36 31.72 5.83
CA ASN A 529 -11.19 32.70 5.14
C ASN A 529 -11.72 32.08 3.85
N THR A 530 -13.02 31.82 3.82
CA THR A 530 -13.76 31.25 2.67
C THR A 530 -14.80 32.24 2.14
N ALA A 531 -14.65 33.53 2.45
CA ALA A 531 -15.54 34.59 2.03
C ALA A 531 -15.64 34.67 0.50
N GLY A 532 -16.87 34.67 -0.01
CA GLY A 532 -17.15 34.60 -1.45
C GLY A 532 -17.11 33.19 -2.06
N SER A 533 -16.86 32.13 -1.28
CA SER A 533 -17.12 30.76 -1.73
C SER A 533 -18.62 30.56 -1.93
N THR A 534 -19.00 30.01 -3.09
CA THR A 534 -20.39 29.68 -3.43
C THR A 534 -20.82 28.29 -2.94
N ILE A 535 -19.94 27.55 -2.26
CA ILE A 535 -20.19 26.20 -1.75
C ILE A 535 -20.64 26.33 -0.28
N PRO A 536 -21.90 26.01 0.08
CA PRO A 536 -22.43 26.27 1.43
C PRO A 536 -21.60 25.64 2.56
N ARG A 537 -21.03 24.45 2.31
CA ARG A 537 -20.18 23.75 3.28
C ARG A 537 -18.84 24.43 3.52
N THR A 538 -18.19 24.91 2.47
CA THR A 538 -16.91 25.64 2.55
C THR A 538 -17.12 27.05 3.12
N ALA A 539 -18.20 27.74 2.73
CA ALA A 539 -18.60 29.02 3.33
C ALA A 539 -18.87 28.90 4.84
N GLY A 540 -19.35 27.75 5.32
CA GLY A 540 -19.55 27.46 6.75
C GLY A 540 -18.29 27.49 7.61
N PHE A 541 -17.10 27.33 7.01
CA PHE A 541 -15.82 27.41 7.72
C PHE A 541 -15.23 28.83 7.79
N ASN A 542 -15.92 29.86 7.28
CA ASN A 542 -15.35 31.21 7.27
C ASN A 542 -15.21 31.78 8.69
N ASN A 543 -13.98 32.12 9.08
CA ASN A 543 -13.57 32.54 10.42
C ASN A 543 -13.83 31.48 11.51
N ALA A 544 -13.78 30.19 11.16
CA ALA A 544 -13.93 29.10 12.13
C ALA A 544 -12.70 28.94 13.04
N ASP A 545 -12.92 28.59 14.32
CA ASP A 545 -11.88 28.21 15.26
C ASP A 545 -11.88 26.68 15.41
N LEU A 546 -10.76 26.03 15.09
CA LEU A 546 -10.68 24.58 14.89
C LEU A 546 -9.41 24.02 15.54
N ALA A 547 -9.59 23.14 16.52
CA ALA A 547 -8.50 22.46 17.22
C ALA A 547 -8.77 20.95 17.35
N SER A 548 -7.83 20.12 16.88
CA SER A 548 -7.98 18.67 16.89
C SER A 548 -6.80 17.99 17.59
N PHE A 549 -7.07 17.03 18.46
CA PHE A 549 -6.11 16.05 18.95
C PHE A 549 -6.26 14.76 18.15
N LEU A 550 -5.15 14.21 17.66
CA LEU A 550 -5.16 13.01 16.83
C LEU A 550 -4.13 12.00 17.32
N THR A 551 -4.50 10.72 17.42
CA THR A 551 -3.56 9.62 17.68
C THR A 551 -3.50 8.69 16.48
N GLN A 552 -2.33 8.12 16.18
CA GLN A 552 -2.20 7.02 15.22
C GLN A 552 -1.27 5.95 15.76
N VAL A 553 -1.71 4.69 15.68
CA VAL A 553 -0.88 3.50 15.91
C VAL A 553 -0.64 2.82 14.57
N GLN A 554 0.64 2.74 14.19
CA GLN A 554 1.12 2.03 13.00
C GLN A 554 1.86 0.76 13.41
N VAL A 555 1.57 -0.33 12.69
CA VAL A 555 2.42 -1.52 12.61
C VAL A 555 2.68 -1.82 11.14
N ASP A 556 3.93 -2.05 10.75
CA ASP A 556 4.29 -2.39 9.36
C ASP A 556 5.42 -3.42 9.27
N PHE A 557 5.35 -4.25 8.24
CA PHE A 557 6.24 -5.37 7.95
C PHE A 557 6.53 -5.45 6.44
#